data_AF-A0A2I0V711-F1
#
_entry.id   AF-A0A2I0V711-F1
#
_cell.length_a   1.000
_cell.length_b   1.000
_cell.length_c   1.000
_cell.angle_alpha   90.00
_cell.angle_beta   90.00
_cell.angle_gamma   90.00
#
_symmetry.space_group_name_H-M   'P 1'
#
loop_
_entity.id
_entity.type
_entity.pdbx_description
1 polymer ?
#
loop_
_entity_poly.entity_id
_entity_poly.type
_entity_poly.pdbx_seq_one_letter_code
_entity_poly.pdbx_strand_id
1 'polypeptide(L)' 'MLKEAVEMIDGRFETEASGNVSLETVKKIGETGVTYISSGALTHSVKALDILSRLILISPTM' A
#
# COMPACT_ATOMS: atom_id res chain seq x y z
N MET A 1 1.52 -12.30 18.77
CA MET A 1 0.44 -12.74 17.85
C MET A 1 0.91 -12.90 16.40
N LEU A 2 1.02 -11.85 15.56
CA LEU A 2 1.40 -12.07 14.13
C LEU A 2 2.79 -12.70 13.97
N LYS A 3 3.80 -12.18 14.67
CA LYS A 3 5.16 -12.72 14.64
C LYS A 3 5.21 -14.20 15.08
N GLU A 4 4.54 -14.53 16.19
CA GLU A 4 4.42 -15.91 16.67
C GLU A 4 3.74 -16.81 15.63
N ALA A 5 2.66 -16.34 14.97
CA ALA A 5 1.98 -17.10 13.94
C ALA A 5 2.87 -17.36 12.72
N VAL A 6 3.66 -16.36 12.30
CA VAL A 6 4.65 -16.51 11.23
C VAL A 6 5.72 -17.53 11.62
N GLU A 7 6.25 -17.45 12.85
CA GLU A 7 7.23 -18.41 13.39
C GLU A 7 6.67 -19.84 13.43
N MET A 8 5.40 -20.01 13.79
CA MET A 8 4.73 -21.32 13.79
C MET A 8 4.53 -21.91 12.38
N ILE A 9 4.29 -21.05 11.39
CA ILE A 9 4.11 -21.46 10.00
C ILE A 9 5.44 -21.92 9.39
N ASP A 10 6.58 -21.42 9.89
CA ASP A 10 7.92 -21.94 9.58
C ASP A 10 8.18 -22.00 8.06
N GLY A 11 7.71 -20.98 7.34
CA GLY A 11 7.85 -20.87 5.87
C GLY A 11 7.11 -21.93 5.05
N ARG A 12 6.26 -22.76 5.66
CA ARG A 12 5.53 -23.84 4.97
C ARG A 12 4.45 -23.32 4.04
N PHE A 13 3.95 -22.11 4.31
CA PHE A 13 2.93 -21.42 3.52
C PHE A 13 3.23 -19.92 3.46
N GLU A 14 2.78 -19.27 2.38
CA GLU A 14 2.71 -17.81 2.34
C GLU A 14 1.72 -17.29 3.37
N THR A 15 2.02 -16.13 3.95
CA THR A 15 1.19 -15.51 4.98
C THR A 15 0.73 -14.13 4.56
N GLU A 16 -0.50 -13.79 4.96
CA GLU A 16 -1.08 -12.48 4.70
C GLU A 16 -1.59 -11.87 6.01
N ALA A 17 -1.23 -10.61 6.27
CA ALA A 17 -1.88 -9.79 7.27
C ALA A 17 -2.90 -8.86 6.62
N SER A 18 -4.14 -8.89 7.12
CA SER A 18 -5.24 -8.05 6.65
C SER A 18 -5.98 -7.40 7.82
N GLY A 19 -6.64 -6.27 7.55
CA GLY A 19 -7.40 -5.50 8.55
C GLY A 19 -6.57 -4.49 9.34
N ASN A 20 -7.15 -3.32 9.65
CA ASN A 20 -6.52 -2.22 10.38
C ASN A 20 -5.12 -1.79 9.87
N VAL A 21 -4.89 -1.92 8.56
CA VAL A 21 -3.67 -1.48 7.89
C VAL A 21 -3.75 0.02 7.59
N SER A 22 -2.83 0.79 8.17
CA SER A 22 -2.66 2.23 7.97
C SER A 22 -1.17 2.57 7.84
N LEU A 23 -0.84 3.84 7.56
CA LEU A 23 0.56 4.27 7.47
C LEU A 23 1.31 4.10 8.81
N GLU A 24 0.60 4.19 9.93
CA GLU A 24 1.15 4.02 11.27
C GLU A 24 1.40 2.54 11.60
N THR A 25 0.59 1.62 11.06
CA THR A 25 0.65 0.18 11.41
C THR A 25 1.43 -0.65 10.41
N VAL A 26 1.47 -0.27 9.12
CA VAL A 26 2.01 -1.08 8.02
C VAL A 26 3.45 -1.51 8.25
N LYS A 27 4.32 -0.62 8.76
CA LYS A 27 5.72 -0.94 9.05
C LYS A 27 5.84 -2.04 10.11
N LYS A 28 5.13 -1.87 11.23
CA LYS A 28 5.13 -2.84 12.33
C LYS A 28 4.57 -4.19 11.89
N ILE A 29 3.56 -4.20 11.02
CA ILE A 29 3.03 -5.43 10.42
C ILE A 29 4.08 -6.11 9.55
N GLY A 30 4.77 -5.36 8.67
CA GLY A 30 5.84 -5.91 7.82
C GLY A 30 7.01 -6.49 8.61
N GLU A 31 7.39 -5.87 9.73
CA GLU A 31 8.42 -6.37 10.64
C GLU A 31 8.06 -7.72 11.31
N THR A 32 6.82 -8.18 11.21
CA THR A 32 6.43 -9.51 11.73
C THR A 32 6.84 -10.67 10.82
N GLY A 33 7.24 -10.40 9.57
CA GLY A 33 7.70 -11.41 8.62
C GLY A 33 6.59 -12.02 7.75
N VAL A 34 5.40 -11.41 7.72
CA VAL A 34 4.33 -11.83 6.79
C VAL A 34 4.75 -11.62 5.33
N THR A 35 4.31 -12.50 4.44
CA THR A 35 4.64 -12.45 3.01
C THR A 35 3.93 -11.28 2.32
N TYR A 36 2.65 -11.07 2.62
CA TYR A 36 1.82 -10.04 2.03
C TYR A 36 1.09 -9.22 3.10
N ILE A 37 0.80 -7.97 2.76
CA ILE A 37 -0.10 -7.09 3.52
C ILE A 37 -1.16 -6.58 2.56
N SER A 38 -2.43 -6.78 2.88
CA SER A 38 -3.55 -6.24 2.10
C SER A 38 -4.21 -5.08 2.82
N SER A 39 -4.61 -4.05 2.07
CA SER A 39 -5.34 -2.90 2.60
C SER A 39 -6.41 -2.41 1.64
N GLY A 40 -7.67 -2.48 2.09
CA GLY A 40 -8.81 -1.93 1.35
C GLY A 40 -8.76 -0.41 1.18
N ALA A 41 -8.00 0.29 2.04
CA ALA A 41 -7.85 1.74 1.95
C ALA A 41 -7.26 2.20 0.61
N LEU A 42 -6.48 1.34 -0.05
CA LEU A 42 -5.89 1.58 -1.36
C LEU A 42 -6.90 1.62 -2.51
N THR A 43 -8.14 1.19 -2.28
CA THR A 43 -9.18 1.14 -3.33
C THR A 43 -10.47 1.88 -2.94
N HIS A 44 -10.93 1.75 -1.69
CA HIS A 44 -12.20 2.36 -1.27
C HIS A 44 -12.05 3.75 -0.62
N SER A 45 -10.83 4.18 -0.27
CA SER A 45 -10.57 5.44 0.45
C SER A 45 -9.38 6.20 -0.13
N VAL A 46 -9.21 6.14 -1.45
CA VAL A 46 -8.15 6.85 -2.14
C VAL A 46 -8.42 8.36 -2.20
N LYS A 47 -7.39 9.15 -1.91
CA LYS A 47 -7.37 10.58 -2.20
C LYS A 47 -6.98 10.76 -3.66
N ALA A 48 -7.88 11.34 -4.46
CA ALA A 48 -7.59 11.65 -5.86
C ALA A 48 -6.38 12.60 -5.95
N LEU A 49 -5.49 12.34 -6.92
CA LEU A 49 -4.39 13.23 -7.23
C LEU A 49 -4.94 14.45 -7.98
N ASP A 50 -4.59 15.64 -7.50
CA ASP A 50 -4.94 16.88 -8.20
C ASP A 50 -3.99 17.08 -9.37
N ILE A 51 -4.52 17.02 -10.60
CA ILE A 51 -3.76 17.12 -11.84
C ILE A 51 -4.37 18.24 -12.68
N LEU A 52 -3.56 19.24 -13.00
CA LEU A 52 -3.94 20.34 -13.89
C LEU A 52 -3.05 20.33 -15.14
N SER A 53 -3.68 20.54 -16.29
CA SER A 53 -2.98 20.73 -17.56
C SER A 53 -3.09 22.18 -18.01
N ARG A 54 -1.99 22.77 -18.46
CA ARG A 54 -1.96 24.12 -19.02
C ARG A 54 -1.75 24.04 -20.52
N LEU A 55 -2.75 24.46 -21.28
CA LEU A 55 -2.61 24.64 -22.72
C LEU A 55 -1.74 25.86 -23.00
N ILE A 56 -0.71 25.69 -23.82
CA ILE A 56 0.13 26.78 -24.33
C ILE A 56 -0.07 26.85 -25.83
N LEU A 57 -0.65 27.96 -26.30
CA LEU A 57 -0.74 28.26 -27.73
C LEU A 57 0.53 29.01 -28.15
N ILE A 58 1.21 28.48 -29.16
CA ILE A 58 2.33 29.14 -29.81
C ILE A 58 1.86 29.63 -31.18
N SER A 59 1.91 30.95 -31.38
CA SER A 59 1.70 31.56 -32.70
C SER A 59 2.98 31.38 -33.52
N PRO A 60 2.91 30.94 -34.79
CA PRO A 60 4.06 30.98 -35.66
C PRO A 60 4.46 32.44 -35.91
N THR A 61 5.73 32.77 -35.73
CA THR A 61 6.31 34.03 -36.21
C THR A 61 6.41 33.99 -37.73
N MET A 62 5.91 35.02 -38.41
CA MET A 62 6.15 35.25 -39.84
C MET A 62 7.62 35.51 -40.13
#